data_AF-A0A6D2C812-F1
#
_entry.id   AF-A0A6D2C812-F1
#
_cell.length_a   1.000
_cell.length_b   1.000
_cell.length_c   1.000
_cell.angle_alpha   90.00
_cell.angle_beta   90.00
_cell.angle_gamma   90.00
#
_symmetry.space_group_name_H-M   'P 1'
#
loop_
_entity.id
_entity.type
_entity.pdbx_description
1 polymer ?
#
loop_
_entity_poly.entity_id
_entity_poly.type
_entity_poly.pdbx_seq_one_letter_code
_entity_poly.pdbx_strand_id
1 'polypeptide(L)'
;MYKEVAKQADTLIKVCNTQSCKNFIAEVKEVGTWLEKAEPYRDKDDEKSKTKDKYYTSNAIQVMKKACASFKKLNTKDTNALAKKVDYDTLENNLMKTCPMIESGFVDLLMGIGSATTGK
;
A
#
# COMPACT_ATOMS: atom_id res chain seq x y z
N MET A 1 2.96 8.03 -7.10
CA MET A 1 1.70 8.00 -6.34
C MET A 1 1.88 7.77 -4.84
N TYR A 2 2.17 6.55 -4.34
CA TYR A 2 2.26 6.30 -2.89
C TYR A 2 3.28 7.20 -2.17
N LYS A 3 4.42 7.50 -2.81
CA LYS A 3 5.41 8.47 -2.30
C LYS A 3 4.85 9.90 -2.13
N GLU A 4 3.93 10.34 -3.00
CA GLU A 4 3.33 11.69 -2.88
C GLU A 4 2.27 11.76 -1.79
N VAL A 5 1.43 10.73 -1.69
CA VAL A 5 0.46 10.61 -0.58
C VAL A 5 1.21 10.48 0.75
N ALA A 6 2.31 9.73 0.80
CA ALA A 6 3.16 9.61 1.98
C ALA A 6 3.77 10.95 2.43
N LYS A 7 4.25 11.76 1.47
CA LYS A 7 4.78 13.11 1.74
C LYS A 7 3.72 14.07 2.28
N GLN A 8 2.48 13.91 1.83
CA GLN A 8 1.35 14.76 2.24
C GLN A 8 0.51 14.16 3.37
N ALA A 9 0.89 13.00 3.90
CA ALA A 9 0.06 12.19 4.80
C ALA A 9 -0.40 12.96 6.04
N ASP A 10 0.49 13.73 6.67
CA ASP A 10 0.14 14.50 7.87
C ASP A 10 -0.84 15.64 7.57
N THR A 11 -0.82 16.19 6.36
CA THR A 11 -1.81 17.17 5.87
C THR A 11 -3.14 16.48 5.53
N LEU A 12 -3.09 15.30 4.93
CA LEU A 12 -4.27 14.54 4.52
C LEU A 12 -5.03 13.96 5.72
N ILE A 13 -4.32 13.50 6.75
CA ILE A 13 -4.91 13.04 8.02
C ILE A 13 -5.70 14.16 8.70
N LYS A 14 -5.26 15.41 8.59
CA LYS A 14 -5.93 16.57 9.19
C LYS A 14 -7.26 16.91 8.51
N VAL A 15 -7.42 16.60 7.22
CA VAL A 15 -8.67 16.85 6.49
C VAL A 15 -9.64 15.67 6.53
N CYS A 16 -9.20 14.51 7.03
CA CYS A 16 -10.05 13.33 7.23
C CYS A 16 -11.09 13.55 8.33
N ASN A 17 -12.36 13.24 8.02
CA ASN A 17 -13.47 13.37 8.96
C ASN A 17 -13.71 12.09 9.76
N THR A 18 -13.34 10.93 9.20
CA THR A 18 -13.49 9.62 9.86
C THR A 18 -12.16 8.99 10.25
N GLN A 19 -12.21 8.08 11.23
CA GLN A 19 -11.05 7.27 11.60
C GLN A 19 -10.59 6.37 10.44
N SER A 20 -11.53 5.86 9.62
CA SER A 20 -11.20 5.04 8.45
C SER A 20 -10.36 5.82 7.43
N CYS A 21 -10.66 7.12 7.21
CA CYS A 21 -9.83 7.99 6.37
C CYS A 21 -8.43 8.19 6.94
N LYS A 22 -8.33 8.45 8.25
CA LYS A 22 -7.02 8.59 8.92
C LYS A 22 -6.19 7.30 8.81
N ASN A 23 -6.82 6.16 9.04
CA ASN A 23 -6.19 4.85 8.92
C ASN A 23 -5.72 4.61 7.48
N PHE A 24 -6.58 4.85 6.49
CA PHE A 24 -6.23 4.71 5.07
C PHE A 24 -4.98 5.51 4.70
N ILE A 25 -4.91 6.79 5.08
CA ILE A 25 -3.75 7.64 4.77
C ILE A 25 -2.50 7.16 5.52
N ALA A 26 -2.62 6.77 6.79
CA ALA A 26 -1.51 6.23 7.56
C ALA A 26 -0.97 4.93 6.95
N GLU A 27 -1.86 4.02 6.53
CA GLU A 27 -1.51 2.77 5.87
C GLU A 27 -0.83 3.04 4.52
N VAL A 28 -1.32 3.98 3.71
CA VAL A 28 -0.66 4.38 2.45
C VAL A 28 0.74 4.97 2.70
N LYS A 29 0.91 5.78 3.75
CA LYS A 29 2.23 6.30 4.18
C LYS A 29 3.19 5.15 4.54
N GLU A 30 2.67 4.17 5.28
CA GLU A 30 3.44 3.01 5.69
C GLU A 30 3.81 2.10 4.50
N VAL A 31 2.92 1.90 3.52
CA VAL A 31 3.24 1.22 2.24
C VAL A 31 4.42 1.91 1.56
N GLY A 32 4.37 3.25 1.44
CA GLY A 32 5.47 4.02 0.86
C GLY A 32 6.80 3.79 1.58
N THR A 33 6.77 3.81 2.92
CA THR A 33 7.96 3.60 3.76
C THR A 33 8.58 2.22 3.55
N TRP A 34 7.75 1.17 3.45
CA TRP A 34 8.24 -0.19 3.18
C TRP A 34 8.85 -0.32 1.78
N LEU A 35 8.22 0.30 0.77
CA LEU A 35 8.76 0.31 -0.60
C LEU A 35 10.07 1.10 -0.71
N GLU A 36 10.23 2.20 0.03
CA GLU A 36 11.50 2.94 0.10
C GLU A 36 12.62 2.12 0.73
N LYS A 37 12.30 1.29 1.73
CA LYS A 37 13.25 0.33 2.30
C LYS A 37 13.60 -0.81 1.33
N ALA A 38 12.68 -1.21 0.46
CA ALA A 38 12.91 -2.24 -0.55
C ALA A 38 13.79 -1.74 -1.72
N GLU A 39 13.60 -0.48 -2.13
CA GLU A 39 14.26 0.15 -3.28
C GLU A 39 15.78 -0.11 -3.41
N PRO A 40 16.62 0.05 -2.37
CA PRO A 40 18.07 -0.18 -2.48
C PRO A 40 18.49 -1.65 -2.66
N TYR A 41 17.55 -2.59 -2.65
CA TYR A 41 17.78 -4.03 -2.80
C TYR A 41 17.20 -4.62 -4.09
N ARG A 42 16.27 -3.93 -4.77
CA ARG A 42 15.53 -4.44 -5.93
C ARG A 42 16.42 -4.87 -7.10
N ASP A 43 17.42 -4.06 -7.42
CA ASP A 43 18.27 -4.30 -8.60
C ASP A 43 19.53 -5.11 -8.27
N LYS A 44 19.64 -5.62 -7.05
CA LYS A 44 20.80 -6.39 -6.60
C LYS A 44 20.53 -7.87 -6.72
N ASP A 45 21.42 -8.57 -7.41
CA ASP A 45 21.24 -10.01 -7.67
C ASP A 45 21.69 -10.91 -6.51
N ASP A 46 22.35 -10.37 -5.48
CA ASP A 46 22.82 -11.15 -4.34
C ASP A 46 21.65 -11.66 -3.46
N GLU A 47 21.80 -12.88 -2.93
CA GLU A 47 20.75 -13.57 -2.17
C GLU A 47 20.28 -12.77 -0.94
N LYS A 48 21.20 -12.04 -0.30
CA LYS A 48 20.90 -11.21 0.88
C LYS A 48 20.03 -10.02 0.48
N SER A 49 20.30 -9.37 -0.65
CA SER A 49 19.46 -8.30 -1.17
C SER A 49 18.10 -8.82 -1.62
N LYS A 50 18.04 -9.95 -2.35
CA LYS A 50 16.78 -10.62 -2.72
C LYS A 50 15.91 -10.94 -1.51
N THR A 51 16.51 -11.44 -0.44
CA THR A 51 15.80 -11.75 0.82
C THR A 51 15.23 -10.48 1.47
N LYS A 52 16.02 -9.39 1.50
CA LYS A 52 15.58 -8.11 2.05
C LYS A 52 14.48 -7.46 1.21
N ASP A 53 14.62 -7.46 -0.11
CA ASP A 53 13.59 -6.97 -1.03
C ASP A 53 12.27 -7.71 -0.81
N LYS A 54 12.30 -9.06 -0.76
CA LYS A 54 11.12 -9.89 -0.49
C LYS A 54 10.49 -9.57 0.86
N TYR A 55 11.31 -9.40 1.91
CA TYR A 55 10.82 -9.04 3.25
C TYR A 55 10.10 -7.69 3.26
N TYR A 56 10.73 -6.64 2.71
CA TYR A 56 10.15 -5.31 2.70
C TYR A 56 8.91 -5.22 1.79
N THR A 57 8.95 -5.85 0.62
CA THR A 57 7.82 -5.89 -0.30
C THR A 57 6.65 -6.67 0.30
N SER A 58 6.89 -7.78 1.02
CA SER A 58 5.85 -8.52 1.75
C SER A 58 5.15 -7.64 2.81
N ASN A 59 5.92 -6.89 3.60
CA ASN A 59 5.35 -5.96 4.58
C ASN A 59 4.54 -4.86 3.89
N ALA A 60 5.03 -4.30 2.78
CA ALA A 60 4.30 -3.31 1.99
C ALA A 60 2.93 -3.86 1.53
N ILE A 61 2.88 -5.12 1.07
CA ILE A 61 1.63 -5.76 0.64
C ILE A 61 0.68 -6.02 1.80
N GLN A 62 1.17 -6.44 2.97
CA GLN A 62 0.32 -6.62 4.14
C GLN A 62 -0.32 -5.31 4.60
N VAL A 63 0.44 -4.21 4.57
CA VAL A 63 -0.09 -2.88 4.88
C VAL A 63 -1.06 -2.43 3.78
N MET A 64 -0.76 -2.72 2.52
CA MET A 64 -1.64 -2.39 1.40
C MET A 64 -2.98 -3.14 1.47
N LYS A 65 -3.00 -4.38 1.96
CA LYS A 65 -4.25 -5.11 2.28
C LYS A 65 -5.11 -4.32 3.26
N LYS A 66 -4.50 -3.74 4.30
CA LYS A 66 -5.20 -2.88 5.28
C LYS A 66 -5.70 -1.59 4.62
N ALA A 67 -4.84 -0.94 3.84
CA ALA A 67 -5.19 0.27 3.07
C ALA A 67 -6.42 0.03 2.18
N CYS A 68 -6.48 -1.11 1.49
CA CYS A 68 -7.63 -1.49 0.67
C CYS A 68 -8.91 -1.67 1.49
N ALA A 69 -8.83 -2.30 2.66
CA ALA A 69 -9.97 -2.45 3.57
C ALA A 69 -10.44 -1.09 4.15
N SER A 70 -9.53 -0.19 4.48
CA SER A 70 -9.83 1.17 4.94
C SER A 70 -10.41 2.04 3.82
N PHE A 71 -9.87 1.93 2.60
CA PHE A 71 -10.35 2.62 1.40
C PHE A 71 -11.83 2.29 1.10
N LYS A 72 -12.22 1.02 1.18
CA LYS A 72 -13.62 0.58 1.01
C LYS A 72 -14.59 1.14 2.05
N LYS A 73 -14.07 1.69 3.16
CA LYS A 73 -14.86 2.30 4.24
C LYS A 73 -14.88 3.83 4.17
N LEU A 74 -14.23 4.44 3.17
CA LEU A 74 -14.30 5.88 2.97
C LEU A 74 -15.72 6.28 2.57
N ASN A 75 -16.21 7.36 3.17
CA ASN A 75 -17.48 7.96 2.77
C ASN A 75 -17.25 9.14 1.83
N THR A 76 -18.32 9.62 1.22
CA THR A 76 -18.29 10.74 0.27
C THR A 76 -17.71 12.04 0.86
N LYS A 77 -17.81 12.27 2.18
CA LYS A 77 -17.22 13.45 2.82
C LYS A 77 -15.70 13.34 2.88
N ASP A 78 -15.17 12.16 3.18
CA ASP A 78 -13.73 11.89 3.19
C ASP A 78 -13.15 11.94 1.79
N THR A 79 -13.80 11.32 0.79
CA THR A 79 -13.33 11.34 -0.61
C THR A 79 -13.26 12.78 -1.13
N ASN A 80 -14.31 13.58 -0.90
CA ASN A 80 -14.34 14.99 -1.30
C ASN A 80 -13.29 15.85 -0.59
N ALA A 81 -12.96 15.54 0.67
CA ALA A 81 -11.92 16.25 1.41
C ALA A 81 -10.51 15.93 0.87
N LEU A 82 -10.26 14.65 0.55
CA LEU A 82 -9.00 14.20 -0.03
C LEU A 82 -8.79 14.72 -1.47
N ALA A 83 -9.84 14.71 -2.31
CA ALA A 83 -9.80 15.21 -3.69
C ALA A 83 -9.42 16.70 -3.83
N LYS A 84 -9.57 17.50 -2.76
CA LYS A 84 -9.13 18.90 -2.73
C LYS A 84 -7.63 19.08 -2.51
N LYS A 85 -6.92 18.02 -2.13
CA LYS A 85 -5.52 18.05 -1.68
C LYS A 85 -4.61 17.17 -2.51
N VAL A 86 -5.13 16.07 -3.02
CA VAL A 86 -4.42 15.15 -3.91
C VAL A 86 -5.28 14.87 -5.14
N ASP A 87 -4.62 14.41 -6.20
CA ASP A 87 -5.29 13.77 -7.32
C ASP A 87 -5.92 12.45 -6.84
N TYR A 88 -7.12 12.57 -6.30
CA TYR A 88 -7.86 11.45 -5.73
C TYR A 88 -8.35 10.51 -6.82
N ASP A 89 -8.69 11.00 -8.01
CA ASP A 89 -9.14 10.15 -9.12
C ASP A 89 -8.01 9.21 -9.56
N THR A 90 -6.78 9.70 -9.66
CA THR A 90 -5.61 8.85 -9.93
C THR A 90 -5.35 7.87 -8.78
N LEU A 91 -5.48 8.33 -7.53
CA LEU A 91 -5.31 7.47 -6.34
C LEU A 91 -6.35 6.33 -6.32
N GLU A 92 -7.60 6.68 -6.53
CA GLU A 92 -8.76 5.80 -6.54
C GLU A 92 -8.62 4.76 -7.65
N ASN A 93 -8.36 5.19 -8.89
CA ASN A 93 -8.16 4.29 -10.03
C ASN A 93 -7.04 3.27 -9.81
N ASN A 94 -5.92 3.71 -9.22
CA ASN A 94 -4.82 2.80 -8.91
C ASN A 94 -5.18 1.83 -7.78
N LEU A 95 -5.91 2.27 -6.76
CA LEU A 95 -6.41 1.41 -5.68
C LEU A 95 -7.43 0.39 -6.20
N MET A 96 -8.37 0.81 -7.06
CA MET A 96 -9.35 -0.09 -7.68
C MET A 96 -8.69 -1.18 -8.54
N LYS A 97 -7.52 -0.90 -9.13
CA LYS A 97 -6.72 -1.91 -9.86
C LYS A 97 -5.89 -2.78 -8.93
N THR A 98 -5.26 -2.18 -7.93
CA THR A 98 -4.28 -2.84 -7.07
C THR A 98 -4.94 -3.71 -6.00
N CYS A 99 -6.03 -3.24 -5.40
CA CYS A 99 -6.71 -3.93 -4.31
C CYS A 99 -7.24 -5.31 -4.70
N PRO A 100 -7.93 -5.51 -5.84
CA PRO A 100 -8.34 -6.85 -6.28
C PRO A 100 -7.15 -7.81 -6.51
N MET A 101 -6.02 -7.31 -7.03
CA MET A 101 -4.81 -8.13 -7.25
C MET A 101 -4.19 -8.58 -5.92
N ILE A 102 -4.20 -7.72 -4.92
CA ILE A 102 -3.66 -8.01 -3.59
C ILE A 102 -4.60 -8.93 -2.80
N GLU A 103 -5.92 -8.69 -2.86
CA GLU A 103 -6.92 -9.48 -2.16
C GLU A 103 -7.09 -10.89 -2.74
N SER A 104 -6.88 -11.06 -4.05
CA SER A 104 -6.89 -12.38 -4.70
C SER A 104 -5.67 -13.25 -4.39
N GLY A 105 -4.68 -12.73 -3.64
CA GLY A 105 -3.42 -13.44 -3.37
C GLY A 105 -2.52 -13.59 -4.60
N PHE A 106 -2.90 -13.00 -5.74
CA PHE A 106 -2.10 -13.05 -6.97
C PHE A 106 -0.72 -12.42 -6.78
N VAL A 107 -0.63 -11.34 -5.99
CA VAL A 107 0.64 -10.71 -5.65
C VAL A 107 1.51 -11.60 -4.74
N ASP A 108 0.91 -12.33 -3.80
CA ASP A 108 1.64 -13.30 -2.96
C ASP A 108 2.19 -14.46 -3.80
N LEU A 109 1.45 -14.85 -4.86
CA LEU A 109 1.85 -15.88 -5.81
C LEU A 109 2.99 -15.39 -6.72
N LEU A 110 2.91 -14.17 -7.25
CA LEU A 110 3.96 -13.56 -8.08
C LEU A 110 5.28 -13.35 -7.33
N MET A 111 5.22 -13.06 -6.03
CA MET A 111 6.41 -12.89 -5.21
C MET A 111 6.96 -14.19 -4.64
N GLY A 112 6.42 -15.34 -5.06
CA GLY A 112 6.80 -16.65 -4.53
C GLY A 112 6.66 -16.73 -2.99
N ILE A 113 5.72 -15.98 -2.43
CA ILE A 113 5.32 -16.12 -1.02
C ILE A 113 4.35 -17.31 -0.89
N GLY A 114 3.60 -17.61 -1.95
CA GLY A 114 2.81 -18.82 -2.09
C GLY A 114 3.58 -20.02 -2.64
N SER A 115 4.62 -20.50 -1.95
CA SER A 115 5.00 -21.92 -1.95
C SER A 115 6.07 -22.21 -0.88
N ALA A 116 5.61 -22.40 0.37
CA ALA A 116 6.36 -23.11 1.41
C ALA A 116 5.43 -24.02 2.23
N THR A 117 4.31 -24.46 1.65
CA THR A 117 3.38 -25.44 2.23
C THR A 117 2.86 -26.39 1.15
N THR A 118 3.77 -27.08 0.47
CA THR A 118 3.59 -28.42 -0.10
C THR A 118 4.96 -29.08 -0.02
N GLY A 119 5.27 -30.12 0.75
CA GLY A 119 4.63 -30.88 1.81
C GLY A 119 5.77 -31.60 2.56
N LYS A 120 5.44 -32.27 3.68
CA LYS A 120 6.22 -33.26 4.44
C LYS A 120 7.71 -33.45 4.13
#